data_AF-A0A8J6N9W3-F1
#
_entry.id   AF-A0A8J6N9W3-F1
#
_cell.length_a   1.000
_cell.length_b   1.000
_cell.length_c   1.000
_cell.angle_alpha   90.00
_cell.angle_beta   90.00
_cell.angle_gamma   90.00
#
_symmetry.space_group_name_H-M   'P 1'
#
loop_
_entity.id
_entity.type
_entity.pdbx_description
1 polymer ?
#
loop_
_entity_poly.entity_id
_entity_poly.type
_entity_poly.pdbx_seq_one_letter_code
_entity_poly.pdbx_strand_id
1 'polypeptide(L)'
;MKSRLLARSPILIVSFFLFIFSATEKGNAQPPVDNESCSSFIAFYCTTCHNTQRICASLATQDEEAWKKIIHTMAEYGDMNNADEKYTLSCMHFMEPGSEIVCKQK
;
A
#
# COMPACT_ATOMS: atom_id res chain seq x y z
N MET A 1 15.11 -3.47 74.32
CA MET A 1 14.05 -3.25 75.34
C MET A 1 12.81 -2.72 74.63
N LYS A 2 11.72 -3.51 74.64
CA LYS A 2 10.29 -3.19 74.35
C LYS A 2 9.88 -2.55 73.00
N SER A 3 9.41 -3.44 72.12
CA SER A 3 8.17 -3.45 71.33
C SER A 3 7.28 -2.20 71.29
N ARG A 4 6.80 -1.84 70.09
CA ARG A 4 5.43 -1.35 69.86
C ARG A 4 4.88 -1.82 68.50
N LEU A 5 3.83 -2.64 68.56
CA LEU A 5 2.81 -2.82 67.53
C LEU A 5 1.97 -1.53 67.37
N LEU A 6 1.04 -1.56 66.41
CA LEU A 6 -0.03 -0.60 66.01
C LEU A 6 0.35 0.11 64.69
N ALA A 7 -0.47 0.19 63.63
CA ALA A 7 -1.91 0.02 63.48
C ALA A 7 -2.28 -0.32 62.02
N ARG A 8 -3.38 -1.06 61.82
CA ARG A 8 -4.14 -1.12 60.56
C ARG A 8 -4.86 0.22 60.35
N SER A 9 -4.85 0.79 59.13
CA SER A 9 -6.04 1.29 58.42
C SER A 9 -5.70 2.07 57.12
N PRO A 10 -6.69 2.24 56.20
CA PRO A 10 -6.51 2.38 54.75
C PRO A 10 -6.57 3.84 54.26
N ILE A 11 -5.86 4.14 53.17
CA ILE A 11 -5.93 5.40 52.40
C ILE A 11 -5.71 4.99 50.94
N LEU A 12 -6.73 4.61 50.17
CA LEU A 12 -7.58 5.45 49.31
C LEU A 12 -6.85 6.65 48.67
N ILE A 13 -7.14 6.84 47.37
CA ILE A 13 -6.82 8.01 46.52
C ILE A 13 -5.32 8.04 46.14
N VAL A 14 -4.89 8.03 44.87
CA VAL A 14 -5.19 9.01 43.81
C VAL A 14 -4.87 8.40 42.43
N SER A 15 -5.82 8.57 41.53
CA SER A 15 -5.74 8.55 40.07
C SER A 15 -4.35 8.71 39.46
N PHE A 16 -3.83 7.64 38.86
CA PHE A 16 -2.78 7.75 37.85
C PHE A 16 -3.45 7.81 36.48
N PHE A 17 -3.77 9.04 36.05
CA PHE A 17 -4.02 9.35 34.64
C PHE A 17 -2.75 9.02 33.86
N LEU A 18 -2.69 7.83 33.25
CA LEU A 18 -1.90 7.64 32.04
C LEU A 18 -2.87 7.50 30.88
N PHE A 19 -2.93 8.59 30.14
CA PHE A 19 -3.51 8.73 28.82
C PHE A 19 -3.31 7.45 27.98
N ILE A 20 -4.37 6.67 27.82
CA ILE A 20 -4.48 5.73 26.71
C ILE A 20 -4.82 6.62 25.50
N PHE A 21 -3.80 7.22 24.90
CA PHE A 21 -3.88 7.80 23.56
C PHE A 21 -4.02 6.62 22.60
N SER A 22 -5.22 6.05 22.50
CA SER A 22 -5.59 5.25 21.35
C SER A 22 -5.64 6.22 20.18
N ALA A 23 -4.50 6.41 19.51
CA ALA A 23 -4.49 6.93 18.16
C ALA A 23 -5.31 5.95 17.33
N THR A 24 -6.58 6.27 17.11
CA THR A 24 -7.33 5.69 16.01
C THR A 24 -6.68 6.23 14.75
N GLU A 25 -5.65 5.53 14.29
CA GLU A 25 -5.18 5.66 12.93
C GLU A 25 -6.40 5.33 12.06
N LYS A 26 -7.02 6.37 11.49
CA LYS A 26 -7.66 6.22 10.19
C LYS A 26 -6.53 5.97 9.19
N GLY A 27 -5.91 4.79 9.30
CA GLY A 27 -5.18 4.20 8.21
C GLY A 27 -6.18 4.14 7.08
N ASN A 28 -5.94 4.95 6.06
CA ASN A 28 -6.67 4.88 4.81
C ASN A 28 -6.24 3.56 4.18
N ALA A 29 -6.78 2.46 4.70
CA ALA A 29 -6.57 1.12 4.18
C ALA A 29 -7.29 1.11 2.83
N GLN A 30 -6.58 1.58 1.81
CA GLN A 30 -6.97 1.34 0.44
C GLN A 30 -7.17 -0.18 0.35
N PRO A 31 -8.35 -0.65 -0.11
CA PRO A 31 -8.63 -2.08 -0.14
C PRO A 31 -7.47 -2.78 -0.83
N PRO A 32 -7.07 -3.98 -0.34
CA PRO A 32 -5.96 -4.70 -0.92
C PRO A 32 -6.19 -4.81 -2.43
N VAL A 33 -5.21 -4.35 -3.19
CA VAL A 33 -5.24 -4.44 -4.64
C VAL A 33 -5.25 -5.91 -5.01
N ASP A 34 -6.35 -6.41 -5.58
CA ASP A 34 -6.46 -7.81 -5.97
C ASP A 34 -5.95 -8.04 -7.41
N ASN A 35 -5.45 -9.25 -7.65
CA ASN A 35 -4.79 -9.60 -8.91
C ASN A 35 -5.73 -9.54 -10.12
N GLU A 36 -7.03 -9.81 -9.94
CA GLU A 36 -8.01 -9.81 -11.03
C GLU A 36 -8.32 -8.39 -11.47
N SER A 37 -8.53 -7.49 -10.50
CA SER A 37 -8.68 -6.06 -10.76
C SER A 37 -7.45 -5.48 -11.44
N CYS A 38 -6.24 -5.81 -10.97
CA CYS A 38 -5.01 -5.38 -11.66
C CYS A 38 -4.91 -5.90 -13.09
N SER A 39 -5.20 -7.18 -13.31
CA SER A 39 -5.15 -7.79 -14.63
C SER A 39 -6.08 -7.06 -15.59
N SER A 40 -7.33 -6.83 -15.17
CA SER A 40 -8.34 -6.14 -15.98
C SER A 40 -7.96 -4.68 -16.24
N PHE A 41 -7.40 -4.00 -15.25
CA PHE A 41 -6.99 -2.60 -15.37
C PHE A 41 -5.81 -2.41 -16.33
N ILE A 42 -4.78 -3.26 -16.19
CA ILE A 42 -3.62 -3.28 -17.08
C ILE A 42 -4.04 -3.68 -18.50
N ALA A 43 -4.92 -4.67 -18.65
CA ALA A 43 -5.47 -5.02 -19.94
C ALA A 43 -6.18 -3.82 -20.60
N PHE A 44 -7.03 -3.12 -19.87
CA PHE A 44 -7.78 -1.98 -20.40
C PHE A 44 -6.86 -0.84 -20.84
N TYR A 45 -6.02 -0.33 -19.94
CA TYR A 45 -5.22 0.86 -20.23
C TYR A 45 -3.95 0.56 -21.03
N CYS A 46 -3.20 -0.47 -20.65
CA CYS A 46 -1.86 -0.68 -21.19
C CYS A 46 -1.84 -1.42 -22.53
N THR A 47 -2.94 -2.08 -22.93
CA THR A 47 -3.03 -2.80 -24.22
C THR A 47 -3.75 -2.02 -25.32
N THR A 48 -4.32 -0.84 -25.00
CA THR A 48 -5.06 -0.03 -25.97
C THR A 48 -4.20 0.40 -27.17
N CYS A 49 -2.92 0.69 -26.94
CA CYS A 49 -2.01 1.19 -27.99
C CYS A 49 -1.02 0.13 -28.51
N HIS A 50 -0.57 -0.77 -27.64
CA HIS A 50 0.44 -1.79 -27.95
C HIS A 50 0.42 -2.90 -26.89
N ASN A 51 1.03 -4.05 -27.18
CA ASN A 51 1.08 -5.16 -26.21
C ASN A 51 1.96 -4.88 -24.98
N THR A 52 1.88 -5.77 -23.98
CA THR A 52 2.62 -5.63 -22.70
C THR A 52 4.03 -6.24 -22.70
N GLN A 53 4.58 -6.67 -23.84
CA GLN A 53 5.88 -7.36 -23.86
C GLN A 53 7.01 -6.51 -23.27
N ARG A 54 7.02 -5.21 -23.56
CA ARG A 54 8.00 -4.26 -22.99
C ARG A 54 7.86 -4.11 -21.48
N ILE A 55 6.64 -4.17 -20.98
CA ILE A 55 6.35 -4.10 -19.56
C ILE A 55 6.90 -5.37 -18.89
N CYS A 56 6.54 -6.54 -19.42
CA CYS A 56 6.99 -7.83 -18.90
C CYS A 56 8.52 -7.94 -18.84
N ALA A 57 9.22 -7.50 -19.89
CA ALA A 57 10.68 -7.51 -19.96
C ALA A 57 11.33 -6.55 -18.92
N SER A 58 10.59 -5.54 -18.47
CA SER A 58 11.11 -4.48 -17.60
C SER A 58 10.85 -4.73 -16.11
N LEU A 59 9.97 -5.68 -15.74
CA LEU A 59 9.59 -5.96 -14.34
C LEU A 59 10.78 -6.16 -13.40
N ALA A 60 11.84 -6.84 -13.85
CA ALA A 60 13.04 -7.10 -13.03
C ALA A 60 13.99 -5.90 -12.89
N THR A 61 13.80 -4.85 -13.70
CA THR A 61 14.85 -3.86 -13.99
C THR A 61 14.48 -2.44 -13.59
N GLN A 62 13.20 -2.18 -13.35
CA GLN A 62 12.70 -0.85 -13.02
C GLN A 62 12.30 -0.83 -11.55
N ASP A 63 12.77 0.18 -10.83
CA ASP A 63 12.26 0.50 -9.50
C ASP A 63 10.94 1.30 -9.59
N GLU A 64 10.34 1.59 -8.45
CA GLU A 64 9.06 2.30 -8.37
C GLU A 64 9.10 3.70 -9.02
N GLU A 65 10.18 4.46 -8.84
CA GLU A 65 10.30 5.80 -9.41
C GLU A 65 10.50 5.77 -10.93
N ALA A 66 11.20 4.75 -11.44
CA ALA A 66 11.29 4.51 -12.87
C ALA A 66 9.92 4.09 -13.45
N TRP A 67 9.20 3.19 -12.78
CA TRP A 67 7.83 2.81 -13.18
C TRP A 67 6.87 4.00 -13.21
N LYS A 68 6.91 4.84 -12.18
CA LYS A 68 6.09 6.05 -12.10
C LYS A 68 6.31 6.97 -13.29
N LYS A 69 7.57 7.18 -13.71
CA LYS A 69 7.88 7.97 -14.91
C LYS A 69 7.35 7.32 -16.19
N ILE A 70 7.54 6.01 -16.34
CA ILE A 70 7.04 5.27 -17.51
C ILE A 70 5.51 5.37 -17.59
N ILE A 71 4.81 5.10 -16.49
CA ILE A 71 3.35 5.16 -16.42
C ILE A 71 2.86 6.58 -16.73
N HIS A 72 3.51 7.61 -16.16
CA HIS A 72 3.16 9.00 -16.43
C HIS A 72 3.28 9.34 -17.92
N THR A 73 4.39 8.96 -18.56
CA THR A 73 4.56 9.17 -20.01
C THR A 73 3.49 8.43 -20.82
N MET A 74 3.10 7.21 -20.42
CA MET A 74 2.01 6.49 -21.12
C MET A 74 0.64 7.13 -20.87
N ALA A 75 0.42 7.68 -19.69
CA ALA A 75 -0.81 8.39 -19.34
C ALA A 75 -1.01 9.65 -20.18
N GLU A 76 0.06 10.41 -20.44
CA GLU A 76 0.03 11.57 -21.35
C GLU A 76 -0.41 11.20 -22.78
N TYR A 77 -0.06 10.01 -23.25
CA TYR A 77 -0.50 9.52 -24.57
C TYR A 77 -1.90 8.91 -24.56
N GLY A 78 -2.32 8.31 -23.44
CA GLY A 78 -3.55 7.52 -23.33
C GLY A 78 -4.73 8.23 -22.64
N ASP A 79 -4.57 9.49 -22.24
CA ASP A 79 -5.55 10.26 -21.45
C ASP A 79 -5.96 9.55 -20.14
N MET A 80 -4.98 8.90 -19.50
CA MET A 80 -5.17 8.31 -18.17
C MET A 80 -5.05 9.40 -17.12
N ASN A 81 -6.00 9.47 -16.19
CA ASN A 81 -5.96 10.47 -15.11
C ASN A 81 -4.99 10.06 -13.97
N ASN A 82 -4.70 11.00 -13.08
CA ASN A 82 -3.75 10.80 -11.99
C ASN A 82 -4.12 9.67 -11.00
N ALA A 83 -5.41 9.41 -10.79
CA ALA A 83 -5.85 8.33 -9.90
C ALA A 83 -5.57 6.96 -10.54
N ASP A 84 -5.83 6.85 -11.85
CA ASP A 84 -5.57 5.65 -12.64
C ASP A 84 -4.07 5.38 -12.80
N GLU A 85 -3.24 6.43 -12.93
CA GLU A 85 -1.77 6.31 -12.90
C GLU A 85 -1.29 5.68 -11.59
N LYS A 86 -1.78 6.20 -10.45
CA LYS A 86 -1.41 5.68 -9.12
C LYS A 86 -1.87 4.24 -8.92
N TYR A 87 -3.06 3.91 -9.42
CA TYR A 87 -3.57 2.55 -9.34
C TYR A 87 -2.74 1.59 -10.20
N THR A 88 -2.39 1.99 -11.43
CA THR A 88 -1.47 1.23 -12.31
C THR A 88 -0.14 0.98 -11.62
N LEU A 89 0.44 2.01 -10.99
CA LEU A 89 1.70 1.87 -10.27
C LEU A 89 1.56 0.85 -9.13
N SER A 90 0.49 0.96 -8.32
CA SER A 90 0.23 0.05 -7.20
C SER A 90 0.06 -1.42 -7.61
N CYS A 91 -0.42 -1.66 -8.84
CA CYS A 91 -0.46 -3.00 -9.39
C CYS A 91 0.94 -3.52 -9.72
N MET A 92 1.77 -2.71 -10.37
CA MET A 92 2.93 -3.21 -11.12
C MET A 92 4.26 -3.17 -10.38
N HIS A 93 4.49 -2.21 -9.48
CA HIS A 93 5.84 -1.96 -8.96
C HIS A 93 6.41 -3.06 -8.06
N PHE A 94 5.55 -3.93 -7.51
CA PHE A 94 5.96 -5.09 -6.71
C PHE A 94 5.84 -6.42 -7.46
N MET A 95 5.57 -6.40 -8.77
CA MET A 95 5.40 -7.63 -9.52
C MET A 95 6.73 -8.30 -9.83
N GLU A 96 6.79 -9.60 -9.54
CA GLU A 96 7.91 -10.45 -9.94
C GLU A 96 7.99 -10.61 -11.47
N PRO A 97 9.20 -10.80 -12.03
CA PRO A 97 9.38 -11.08 -13.44
C PRO A 97 8.54 -12.28 -13.90
N GLY A 98 7.86 -12.15 -15.03
CA GLY A 98 6.97 -13.21 -15.54
C GLY A 98 5.56 -13.23 -14.94
N SER A 99 5.20 -12.26 -14.09
CA SER A 99 3.85 -12.13 -13.50
C SER A 99 2.75 -12.26 -14.56
N GLU A 100 1.82 -13.20 -14.36
CA GLU A 100 0.72 -13.45 -15.29
C GLU A 100 -0.20 -12.24 -15.48
N ILE A 101 -0.25 -11.36 -14.47
CA ILE A 101 -1.06 -10.14 -14.48
C ILE A 101 -0.63 -9.20 -15.61
N VAL A 102 0.66 -9.18 -15.97
CA VAL A 102 1.22 -8.30 -17.01
C VAL A 102 1.66 -9.10 -18.23
N CYS A 103 2.36 -10.22 -18.01
CA CYS A 103 3.09 -10.94 -19.06
C CYS A 103 2.22 -11.80 -19.97
N LYS A 104 0.93 -12.01 -19.65
CA LYS A 104 -0.02 -12.75 -20.49
C LYS A 104 -1.06 -11.86 -21.18
N GLN A 105 -0.94 -10.54 -21.05
CA GLN A 105 -1.83 -9.60 -21.73
C GLN A 105 -1.51 -9.54 -23.22
N LYS A 106 -2.52 -9.21 -24.04
CA LYS A 106 -2.42 -9.15 -25.50
C LYS A 106 -1.53 -8.01 -25.99
#